data_AF-A0A0C1ILF6-F1
#
_entry.id   AF-A0A0C1ILF6-F1
#
_cell.length_a   1.000
_cell.length_b   1.000
_cell.length_c   1.000
_cell.angle_alpha   90.00
_cell.angle_beta   90.00
_cell.angle_gamma   90.00
#
_symmetry.space_group_name_H-M   'P 1'
#
loop_
_entity.id
_entity.type
_entity.pdbx_description
1 polymer ?
#
loop_
_entity_poly.entity_id
_entity_poly.type
_entity_poly.pdbx_seq_one_letter_code
_entity_poly.pdbx_strand_id
1 'polypeptide(L)'
;MSYSAARGEQMREGIVRFGVVTAVDAGAARAKVSFGGDSVSGWLPWKAERAAAISVWAPVSIGEQVIVVSESGDTANGVILGSVFSDGNPGAGSSEAMHRVKIGLSSITITASAITLSSNGSTLVLDAAGISLNGAGIDLN
;
A
#
# COMPACT_ATOMS: atom_id res chain seq x y z
N MET A 1 26.46 0.32 30.80
CA MET A 1 26.34 -0.39 29.50
C MET A 1 27.57 -0.08 28.67
N SER A 2 28.19 -1.08 28.02
CA SER A 2 29.32 -0.83 27.10
C SER A 2 28.82 -0.18 25.80
N TYR A 3 29.65 0.65 25.16
CA TYR A 3 29.35 1.25 23.86
C TYR A 3 28.97 0.22 22.79
N SER A 4 29.58 -0.98 22.85
CA SER A 4 29.25 -2.11 21.97
C SER A 4 27.84 -2.67 22.18
N ALA A 5 27.37 -2.73 23.44
CA ALA A 5 26.02 -3.19 23.75
C ALA A 5 24.97 -2.16 23.32
N ALA A 6 25.22 -0.87 23.56
CA ALA A 6 24.33 0.21 23.14
C ALA A 6 24.22 0.33 21.61
N ARG A 7 25.35 0.20 20.89
CA ARG A 7 25.36 0.18 19.43
C ARG A 7 24.65 -1.05 18.85
N GLY A 8 24.79 -2.20 19.50
CA GLY A 8 24.10 -3.43 19.11
C GLY A 8 22.58 -3.31 19.25
N GLU A 9 22.09 -2.69 20.31
CA GLU A 9 20.65 -2.47 20.51
C GLU A 9 20.08 -1.48 19.48
N GLN A 10 20.76 -0.36 19.24
CA GLN A 10 20.37 0.61 18.21
C GLN A 10 20.31 -0.01 16.80
N MET A 11 21.24 -0.90 16.46
CA MET A 11 21.22 -1.62 15.18
C MET A 11 20.00 -2.54 15.07
N ARG A 12 19.58 -3.19 16.16
CA ARG A 12 18.41 -4.09 16.18
C ARG A 12 17.11 -3.34 16.05
N GLU A 13 16.99 -2.18 16.70
CA GLU A 13 15.84 -1.27 16.56
C GLU A 13 15.70 -0.70 15.15
N GLY A 14 16.80 -0.60 14.39
CA GLY A 14 16.80 -0.10 13.01
C GLY A 14 16.35 -1.12 11.96
N ILE A 15 16.28 -2.41 12.28
CA ILE A 15 16.01 -3.47 11.28
C ILE A 15 14.59 -3.39 10.72
N VAL A 16 13.60 -3.09 11.58
CA VAL A 16 12.21 -2.93 11.18
C VAL A 16 11.69 -1.63 11.77
N ARG A 17 11.31 -0.68 10.90
CA ARG A 17 10.79 0.62 11.33
C ARG A 17 9.49 0.94 10.62
N PHE A 18 8.58 1.60 11.33
CA PHE A 18 7.42 2.25 10.73
C PHE A 18 7.79 3.66 10.31
N GLY A 19 7.23 4.12 9.19
CA GLY A 19 7.42 5.48 8.72
C GLY A 19 6.32 5.93 7.79
N VAL A 20 6.39 7.18 7.34
CA VAL A 20 5.42 7.80 6.45
C VAL A 20 6.10 8.22 5.16
N VAL A 21 5.52 7.86 4.01
CA VAL A 21 6.05 8.23 2.69
C VAL A 21 5.97 9.74 2.49
N THR A 22 7.10 10.36 2.12
CA THR A 22 7.20 11.82 1.92
C THR A 22 7.44 12.22 0.46
N ALA A 23 7.98 11.31 -0.36
CA ALA A 23 8.18 11.52 -1.79
C ALA A 23 8.11 10.20 -2.54
N VAL A 24 7.61 10.24 -3.78
CA VAL A 24 7.47 9.07 -4.65
C VAL A 24 8.07 9.40 -6.02
N ASP A 25 8.98 8.55 -6.48
CA ASP A 25 9.46 8.50 -7.86
C ASP A 25 8.89 7.23 -8.50
N ALA A 26 7.74 7.41 -9.17
CA ALA A 26 7.07 6.35 -9.89
C ALA A 26 7.88 5.80 -11.07
N GLY A 27 8.73 6.63 -11.70
CA GLY A 27 9.55 6.18 -12.82
C GLY A 27 10.68 5.24 -12.39
N ALA A 28 11.22 5.44 -11.20
CA ALA A 28 12.31 4.62 -10.64
C ALA A 28 11.84 3.50 -9.70
N ALA A 29 10.53 3.35 -9.49
CA ALA A 29 9.95 2.44 -8.50
C ALA A 29 10.50 2.65 -7.06
N ARG A 30 10.72 3.91 -6.67
CA ARG A 30 11.32 4.28 -5.37
C ARG A 30 10.55 5.37 -4.63
N ALA A 31 10.63 5.34 -3.30
CA ALA A 31 10.03 6.35 -2.43
C ALA A 31 10.96 6.73 -1.27
N LYS A 32 10.73 7.90 -0.67
CA LYS A 32 11.36 8.34 0.57
C LYS A 32 10.38 8.20 1.74
N VAL A 33 10.90 7.82 2.89
CA VAL A 33 10.13 7.58 4.11
C VAL A 33 10.69 8.41 5.26
N SER A 34 9.83 9.10 5.99
CA SER A 34 10.15 9.76 7.25
C SER A 34 9.90 8.81 8.42
N PHE A 35 10.87 8.71 9.34
CA PHE A 35 10.77 7.91 10.56
C PHE A 35 10.48 8.79 11.77
N GLY A 36 9.31 9.44 11.78
CA GLY A 36 8.87 10.26 12.92
C GLY A 36 9.45 11.69 12.97
N GLY A 37 9.92 12.23 11.84
CA GLY A 37 10.48 13.58 11.76
C GLY A 37 11.97 13.69 12.12
N ASP A 38 12.51 12.69 12.81
CA ASP A 38 13.92 12.64 13.21
C ASP A 38 14.88 12.34 12.05
N SER A 39 14.39 11.64 11.04
CA SER A 39 15.19 11.24 9.87
C SER A 39 14.31 10.92 8.66
N VAL A 40 14.87 11.12 7.46
CA VAL A 40 14.27 10.74 6.19
C VAL A 40 15.23 9.77 5.48
N SER A 41 14.69 8.69 4.94
CA SER A 41 15.46 7.68 4.21
C SER A 41 16.08 8.21 2.91
N GLY A 42 16.96 7.40 2.33
CA GLY A 42 17.28 7.48 0.90
C GLY A 42 16.08 7.10 0.02
N TRP A 43 16.32 7.00 -1.29
CA TRP A 43 15.31 6.48 -2.24
C TRP A 43 15.23 4.96 -2.12
N LEU A 44 14.23 4.47 -1.40
CA LEU A 44 14.05 3.04 -1.14
C LEU A 44 13.13 2.42 -2.19
N PRO A 45 13.44 1.23 -2.72
CA PRO A 45 12.47 0.48 -3.52
C PRO A 45 11.29 0.06 -2.63
N TRP A 46 10.10 -0.04 -3.21
CA TRP A 46 8.96 -0.68 -2.54
C TRP A 46 8.74 -2.10 -3.05
N LYS A 47 8.23 -2.96 -2.17
CA LYS A 47 7.87 -4.33 -2.50
C LYS A 47 6.67 -4.33 -3.44
N ALA A 48 6.86 -4.86 -4.64
CA ALA A 48 5.73 -5.26 -5.50
C ALA A 48 5.13 -6.59 -5.01
N GLU A 49 3.87 -6.85 -5.37
CA GLU A 49 3.26 -8.16 -5.12
C GLU A 49 3.97 -9.26 -5.94
N ARG A 50 4.28 -8.95 -7.20
CA ARG A 50 5.06 -9.78 -8.13
C ARG A 50 5.88 -8.86 -9.05
N ALA A 51 7.11 -9.26 -9.39
CA ALA A 51 8.09 -8.43 -10.11
C ALA A 51 8.85 -9.20 -11.22
N ALA A 52 8.19 -10.15 -11.88
CA ALA A 52 8.79 -10.97 -12.95
C ALA A 52 7.76 -11.22 -14.06
N ALA A 53 7.60 -12.47 -14.51
CA ALA A 53 6.61 -12.84 -15.54
C ALA A 53 5.19 -12.38 -15.19
N ILE A 54 4.83 -12.41 -13.90
CA ILE A 54 3.70 -11.66 -13.37
C ILE A 54 4.29 -10.38 -12.75
N SER A 55 3.80 -9.23 -13.20
CA SER A 55 4.19 -7.91 -12.69
C SER A 55 2.97 -7.17 -12.20
N VAL A 56 2.99 -6.71 -10.95
CA VAL A 56 1.90 -5.92 -10.35
C VAL A 56 2.43 -4.53 -10.02
N TRP A 57 1.84 -3.52 -10.65
CA TRP A 57 2.15 -2.12 -10.39
C TRP A 57 1.14 -1.51 -9.42
N ALA A 58 1.58 -1.26 -8.19
CA ALA A 58 0.83 -0.58 -7.15
C ALA A 58 1.82 0.27 -6.32
N PRO A 59 2.05 1.54 -6.71
CA PRO A 59 2.98 2.40 -6.00
C PRO A 59 2.43 2.79 -4.64
N VAL A 60 3.32 3.02 -3.69
CA VAL A 60 2.97 3.72 -2.44
C VAL A 60 2.66 5.20 -2.72
N SER A 61 1.86 5.82 -1.85
CA SER A 61 1.43 7.22 -1.97
C SER A 61 2.05 8.11 -0.88
N ILE A 62 2.20 9.40 -1.17
CA ILE A 62 2.63 10.38 -0.16
C ILE A 62 1.61 10.40 1.00
N GLY A 63 2.10 10.38 2.24
CA GLY A 63 1.28 10.32 3.45
C GLY A 63 0.91 8.89 3.89
N GLU A 64 1.24 7.87 3.10
CA GLU A 64 1.00 6.48 3.43
C GLU A 64 1.94 6.00 4.54
N GLN A 65 1.40 5.33 5.55
CA GLN A 65 2.19 4.68 6.59
C GLN A 65 2.68 3.32 6.10
N VAL A 66 3.98 3.06 6.25
CA VAL A 66 4.66 1.88 5.70
C VAL A 66 5.63 1.26 6.70
N ILE A 67 5.97 0.00 6.45
CA ILE A 67 7.03 -0.73 7.15
C ILE A 67 8.27 -0.75 6.26
N VAL A 68 9.41 -0.32 6.80
CA VAL A 68 10.71 -0.41 6.15
C VAL A 68 11.55 -1.46 6.85
N VAL A 69 12.12 -2.37 6.07
CA VAL A 69 13.12 -3.32 6.54
C VAL A 69 14.49 -2.89 6.04
N SER A 70 15.44 -2.77 6.95
CA SER A 70 16.79 -2.27 6.67
C SER A 70 17.83 -3.32 7.01
N GLU A 71 18.72 -3.61 6.07
CA GLU A 71 19.84 -4.52 6.31
C GLU A 71 20.79 -3.90 7.35
N SER A 72 21.09 -4.65 8.41
CA SER A 72 21.94 -4.21 9.52
C SER A 72 21.53 -2.88 10.20
N GLY A 73 20.26 -2.48 10.07
CA GLY A 73 19.74 -1.24 10.66
C GLY A 73 20.07 0.04 9.88
N ASP A 74 20.67 -0.07 8.68
CA ASP A 74 20.92 1.09 7.82
C ASP A 74 19.67 1.51 7.06
N THR A 75 18.92 2.44 7.64
CA THR A 75 17.68 2.99 7.07
C THR A 75 17.87 3.73 5.74
N ALA A 76 19.09 4.04 5.33
CA ALA A 76 19.36 4.63 4.01
C ALA A 76 19.23 3.60 2.87
N ASN A 77 19.39 2.30 3.17
CA ASN A 77 19.44 1.21 2.20
C ASN A 77 18.33 0.15 2.41
N GLY A 78 17.24 0.54 3.07
CA GLY A 78 16.11 -0.36 3.31
C GLY A 78 15.21 -0.64 2.09
N VAL A 79 14.21 -1.49 2.30
CA VAL A 79 13.12 -1.78 1.36
C VAL A 79 11.79 -1.51 2.06
N ILE A 80 10.88 -0.82 1.37
CA ILE A 80 9.51 -0.64 1.86
C ILE A 80 8.78 -1.97 1.67
N LEU A 81 8.51 -2.68 2.76
CA LEU A 81 7.95 -4.04 2.72
C LEU A 81 6.44 -4.03 2.51
N GLY A 82 5.74 -3.01 2.99
CA GLY A 82 4.30 -2.93 2.84
C GLY A 82 3.69 -1.75 3.57
N SER A 83 2.38 -1.67 3.42
CA SER A 83 1.55 -0.56 3.89
C SER A 83 0.77 -0.95 5.13
N VAL A 84 0.51 0.02 6.00
CA VAL A 84 -0.24 -0.16 7.23
C VAL A 84 -1.33 0.89 7.29
N PHE A 85 -2.56 0.47 7.60
CA PHE A 85 -3.65 1.41 7.79
C PHE A 85 -3.33 2.36 8.95
N SER A 86 -3.74 3.61 8.78
CA SER A 86 -3.54 4.67 9.77
C SER A 86 -4.78 5.56 9.84
N ASP A 87 -4.84 6.45 10.83
CA ASP A 87 -5.96 7.40 10.95
C ASP A 87 -6.09 8.29 9.71
N GLY A 88 -4.96 8.63 9.05
CA GLY A 88 -4.94 9.39 7.81
C GLY A 88 -5.30 8.57 6.56
N ASN A 89 -5.10 7.25 6.60
CA ASN A 89 -5.38 6.32 5.51
C ASN A 89 -6.04 5.05 6.06
N PRO A 90 -7.33 5.13 6.45
CA PRO A 90 -8.05 3.99 7.01
C PRO A 90 -8.33 2.94 5.93
N GLY A 91 -8.61 1.72 6.36
CA GLY A 91 -8.97 0.62 5.47
C GLY A 91 -10.19 0.93 4.60
N ALA A 92 -10.20 0.39 3.36
CA ALA A 92 -11.24 0.66 2.37
C ALA A 92 -12.51 -0.22 2.54
N GLY A 93 -12.58 -1.06 3.56
CA GLY A 93 -13.65 -2.02 3.80
C GLY A 93 -14.09 -2.06 5.27
N SER A 94 -15.17 -2.78 5.53
CA SER A 94 -15.82 -2.84 6.85
C SER A 94 -16.22 -4.26 7.27
N SER A 95 -15.75 -5.29 6.55
CA SER A 95 -16.09 -6.70 6.80
C SER A 95 -14.88 -7.59 6.53
N GLU A 96 -14.74 -8.67 7.32
CA GLU A 96 -13.67 -9.66 7.17
C GLU A 96 -13.77 -10.50 5.88
N ALA A 97 -14.99 -10.70 5.36
CA ALA A 97 -15.26 -11.49 4.16
C ALA A 97 -15.33 -10.61 2.90
N MET A 98 -14.51 -9.55 2.86
CA MET A 98 -14.47 -8.59 1.76
C MET A 98 -13.04 -8.40 1.26
N HIS A 99 -12.84 -8.54 -0.04
CA HIS A 99 -11.62 -8.10 -0.72
C HIS A 99 -11.94 -6.89 -1.58
N ARG A 100 -11.24 -5.77 -1.38
CA ARG A 100 -11.50 -4.53 -2.10
C ARG A 100 -10.22 -3.83 -2.51
N VAL A 101 -10.14 -3.49 -3.80
CA VAL A 101 -9.13 -2.59 -4.35
C VAL A 101 -9.83 -1.27 -4.69
N LYS A 102 -9.36 -0.15 -4.14
CA LYS A 102 -9.96 1.18 -4.32
C LYS A 102 -8.91 2.17 -4.80
N ILE A 103 -9.25 2.95 -5.82
CA ILE A 103 -8.45 4.04 -6.37
C ILE A 103 -9.38 5.23 -6.58
N GLY A 104 -9.30 6.24 -5.70
CA GLY A 104 -10.21 7.39 -5.74
C GLY A 104 -11.68 6.98 -5.69
N LEU A 105 -12.43 7.28 -6.76
CA LEU A 105 -13.85 6.95 -6.93
C LEU A 105 -14.11 5.60 -7.62
N SER A 106 -13.05 4.86 -7.95
CA SER A 106 -13.16 3.55 -8.59
C SER A 106 -12.81 2.44 -7.60
N SER A 107 -13.51 1.32 -7.68
CA SER A 107 -13.17 0.13 -6.89
C SER A 107 -13.64 -1.17 -7.54
N ILE A 108 -12.90 -2.23 -7.25
CA ILE A 108 -13.32 -3.61 -7.43
C ILE A 108 -13.53 -4.19 -6.04
N THR A 109 -14.73 -4.70 -5.77
CA THR A 109 -15.10 -5.28 -4.48
C THR A 109 -15.62 -6.70 -4.71
N ILE A 110 -15.07 -7.65 -3.98
CA ILE A 110 -15.52 -9.04 -3.92
C ILE A 110 -15.99 -9.30 -2.50
N THR A 111 -17.23 -9.75 -2.35
CA THR A 111 -17.80 -10.26 -1.10
C THR A 111 -18.17 -11.73 -1.26
N ALA A 112 -18.66 -12.35 -0.20
CA ALA A 112 -19.18 -13.73 -0.26
C ALA A 112 -20.37 -13.91 -1.23
N SER A 113 -21.10 -12.84 -1.54
CA SER A 113 -22.35 -12.91 -2.32
C SER A 113 -22.36 -12.10 -3.60
N ALA A 114 -21.37 -11.23 -3.81
CA ALA A 114 -21.35 -10.35 -4.98
C ALA A 114 -19.93 -9.94 -5.41
N ILE A 115 -19.79 -9.64 -6.70
CA ILE A 115 -18.65 -8.93 -7.28
C ILE A 115 -19.17 -7.59 -7.81
N THR A 116 -18.56 -6.49 -7.38
CA THR A 116 -18.95 -5.13 -7.77
C THR A 116 -17.78 -4.40 -8.37
N LEU A 117 -17.96 -3.91 -9.60
CA LEU A 117 -17.12 -2.89 -10.22
C LEU A 117 -17.86 -1.55 -10.06
N SER A 118 -17.18 -0.55 -9.52
CA SER A 118 -17.72 0.81 -9.42
C SER A 118 -16.69 1.80 -9.94
N SER A 119 -17.15 2.81 -10.67
CA SER A 119 -16.32 3.91 -11.12
C SER A 119 -17.17 5.16 -11.32
N ASN A 120 -16.88 6.20 -10.53
CA ASN A 120 -17.47 7.54 -10.68
C ASN A 120 -19.01 7.53 -10.86
N GLY A 121 -19.71 6.72 -10.06
CA GLY A 121 -21.18 6.61 -10.06
C GLY A 121 -21.76 5.52 -10.97
N SER A 122 -20.99 4.98 -11.91
CA SER A 122 -21.42 3.80 -12.68
C SER A 122 -21.07 2.51 -11.94
N THR A 123 -21.91 1.48 -12.07
CA THR A 123 -21.70 0.18 -11.43
C THR A 123 -22.02 -1.00 -12.33
N LEU A 124 -21.26 -2.08 -12.13
CA LEU A 124 -21.57 -3.42 -12.60
C LEU A 124 -21.55 -4.35 -11.39
N VAL A 125 -22.65 -5.04 -11.14
CA VAL A 125 -22.81 -5.96 -10.02
C VAL A 125 -23.17 -7.34 -10.55
N LEU A 126 -22.40 -8.35 -10.16
CA LEU A 126 -22.71 -9.77 -10.35
C LEU A 126 -23.05 -10.37 -8.99
N ASP A 127 -24.23 -10.98 -8.87
CA ASP A 127 -24.68 -11.69 -7.67
C ASP A 127 -25.57 -12.89 -8.04
N ALA A 128 -26.23 -13.49 -7.04
CA ALA A 128 -27.10 -14.64 -7.24
C ALA A 128 -28.37 -14.35 -8.06
N ALA A 129 -28.81 -13.09 -8.14
CA ALA A 129 -29.96 -12.68 -8.94
C ALA A 129 -29.59 -12.42 -10.41
N GLY A 130 -28.31 -12.19 -10.72
CA GLY A 130 -27.80 -12.05 -12.07
C GLY A 130 -26.75 -10.94 -12.20
N ILE A 131 -26.81 -10.20 -13.31
CA ILE A 131 -25.92 -9.07 -13.61
C ILE A 131 -26.74 -7.80 -13.68
N SER A 132 -26.36 -6.78 -12.91
CA SER A 132 -26.95 -5.44 -12.91
C SER A 132 -25.94 -4.40 -13.39
N LEU A 133 -26.39 -3.53 -14.29
CA LEU A 133 -25.61 -2.41 -14.86
C LEU A 133 -26.33 -1.10 -14.53
N ASN A 134 -25.60 -0.13 -13.99
CA ASN A 134 -26.12 1.21 -13.70
C ASN A 134 -25.13 2.28 -14.17
N GLY A 135 -25.66 3.33 -14.79
CA GLY A 135 -24.89 4.47 -15.27
C GLY A 135 -25.77 5.41 -16.08
N ALA A 136 -25.22 6.57 -16.47
CA ALA A 136 -25.94 7.54 -17.30
C ALA A 136 -26.24 7.03 -18.72
N GLY A 137 -25.46 6.06 -19.20
CA GLY A 137 -25.67 5.37 -20.47
C GLY A 137 -25.10 3.94 -20.39
N ILE A 138 -25.70 3.02 -21.14
CA ILE A 138 -25.26 1.63 -21.28
C ILE A 138 -25.25 1.32 -22.77
N ASP A 139 -24.05 1.25 -23.34
CA ASP A 139 -23.85 0.91 -24.75
C ASP A 139 -23.54 -0.59 -24.87
N LEU A 140 -24.36 -1.31 -25.64
CA LEU A 140 -24.17 -2.72 -25.96
C LEU A 140 -23.84 -2.82 -27.45
N ASN A 141 -22.61 -3.24 -27.77
CA ASN A 141 -22.14 -3.43 -29.15
C ASN A 141 -22.47 -4.82 -29.68
#